data_AF-A0A918N3A1-F1
#
_entry.id   AF-A0A918N3A1-F1
#
_cell.length_a   1.000
_cell.length_b   1.000
_cell.length_c   1.000
_cell.angle_alpha   90.00
_cell.angle_beta   90.00
_cell.angle_gamma   90.00
#
_symmetry.space_group_name_H-M   'P 1'
#
loop_
_entity.id
_entity.type
_entity.pdbx_description
1 polymer ?
#
loop_
_entity_poly.entity_id
_entity_poly.type
_entity_poly.pdbx_seq_one_letter_code
_entity_poly.pdbx_strand_id
1 'polypeptide(L)'
;MKVNLIIGILFCSMLYACEKKNDDRFIFFIHNRFLETHDVNESHPEFGRTEYKEIITELEKGGSKVISEIRNGNVNAREYAIRIINQIEGLLKKGIEPKNITVVGTSKGGYIAQYVSTLANNPDLNFVFVASFTKDDILNIPEINYCGNILTIYEKSDPFGVSAIDRKTSSTCKIDHFKEVELHTGMEHGFLFKPLKEWIEPTIKWANGNYELE
;
A
#
# COMPACT_ATOMS: atom_id res chain seq x y z
N MET A 1 55.49 49.86 28.68
CA MET A 1 55.09 48.81 27.71
C MET A 1 53.80 48.18 28.20
N LYS A 2 52.67 48.41 27.53
CA LYS A 2 51.38 47.76 27.81
C LYS A 2 51.09 46.82 26.64
N VAL A 3 51.09 45.52 26.90
CA VAL A 3 50.72 44.49 25.93
C VAL A 3 49.23 44.24 26.11
N ASN A 4 48.42 44.67 25.14
CA ASN A 4 47.00 44.34 25.12
C ASN A 4 46.82 42.98 24.45
N LEU A 5 46.31 42.02 25.21
CA LEU A 5 45.95 40.69 24.75
C LEU A 5 44.55 40.75 24.13
N ILE A 6 44.46 40.62 22.81
CA ILE A 6 43.18 40.52 22.09
C ILE A 6 42.79 39.04 22.07
N ILE A 7 41.79 38.68 22.86
CA ILE A 7 41.15 37.35 22.81
C ILE A 7 40.10 37.39 21.70
N GLY A 8 40.41 36.76 20.57
CA GLY A 8 39.47 36.57 19.48
C GLY A 8 38.50 35.44 19.81
N ILE A 9 37.24 35.77 20.06
CA ILE A 9 36.15 34.79 20.22
C ILE A 9 35.77 34.31 18.82
N LEU A 10 36.14 33.08 18.49
CA LEU A 10 35.74 32.39 17.27
C LEU A 10 34.27 31.97 17.41
N PHE A 11 33.35 32.79 16.91
CA PHE A 11 31.93 32.43 16.80
C PHE A 11 31.79 31.38 15.68
N CYS A 12 31.87 30.11 16.07
CA CYS A 12 31.56 28.99 15.19
C CYS A 12 30.03 28.92 15.05
N SER A 13 29.49 29.62 14.05
CA SER A 13 28.07 29.53 13.68
C SER A 13 27.79 28.15 13.10
N MET A 14 27.34 27.22 13.95
CA MET A 14 26.73 25.96 13.52
C MET A 14 25.46 26.29 12.73
N LEU A 15 25.59 26.36 11.40
CA LEU A 15 24.46 26.34 10.48
C LEU A 15 23.82 24.96 10.55
N TYR A 16 22.90 24.77 11.49
CA TYR A 16 21.91 23.69 11.38
C TYR A 16 21.06 24.03 10.16
N ALA A 17 21.42 23.46 9.00
CA ALA A 17 20.48 23.30 7.93
C ALA A 17 19.34 22.44 8.50
N CYS A 18 18.22 23.08 8.83
CA CYS A 18 16.99 22.38 9.16
C CYS A 18 16.53 21.73 7.86
N GLU A 19 17.03 20.52 7.59
CA GLU A 19 16.58 19.70 6.48
C GLU A 19 15.09 19.46 6.72
N LYS A 20 14.26 20.16 5.93
CA LYS A 20 12.81 20.09 6.09
C LYS A 20 12.40 18.66 5.78
N LYS A 21 12.09 17.90 6.83
CA LYS A 21 11.68 16.50 6.71
C LYS A 21 10.53 16.40 5.71
N ASN A 22 10.71 15.57 4.69
CA ASN A 22 9.69 15.38 3.69
C ASN A 22 8.65 14.39 4.24
N ASP A 23 7.57 14.94 4.77
CA ASP A 23 6.45 14.18 5.33
C ASP A 23 5.36 13.88 4.29
N ASP A 24 5.65 14.05 2.99
CA ASP A 24 4.75 13.62 1.92
C ASP A 24 4.47 12.11 2.04
N ARG A 25 3.18 11.74 1.98
CA ARG A 25 2.72 10.35 1.96
C ARG A 25 2.21 9.97 0.58
N PHE A 26 2.46 8.74 0.18
CA PHE A 26 2.09 8.21 -1.13
C PHE A 26 1.32 6.91 -0.98
N ILE A 27 0.23 6.79 -1.75
CA ILE A 27 -0.49 5.53 -1.92
C ILE A 27 -0.35 5.12 -3.38
N PHE A 28 0.22 3.95 -3.64
CA PHE A 28 0.08 3.27 -4.93
C PHE A 28 -1.21 2.46 -4.92
N PHE A 29 -2.24 2.89 -5.64
CA PHE A 29 -3.50 2.16 -5.74
C PHE A 29 -3.54 1.30 -7.00
N ILE A 30 -3.70 -0.01 -6.82
CA ILE A 30 -3.64 -1.02 -7.87
C ILE A 30 -5.02 -1.70 -7.97
N HIS A 31 -5.80 -1.30 -8.99
CA HIS A 31 -7.20 -1.74 -9.16
C HIS A 31 -7.36 -3.25 -9.44
N ASN A 32 -8.60 -3.75 -9.38
CA ASN A 32 -8.96 -5.16 -9.65
C ASN A 32 -8.90 -5.54 -11.15
N ARG A 33 -9.09 -6.81 -11.48
CA ARG A 33 -8.98 -7.32 -12.88
C ARG A 33 -10.05 -6.74 -13.82
N PHE A 34 -11.24 -6.39 -13.35
CA PHE A 34 -12.35 -5.96 -14.21
C PHE A 34 -11.98 -4.77 -15.09
N LEU A 35 -11.32 -3.75 -14.51
CA LEU A 35 -10.83 -2.58 -15.23
C LEU A 35 -9.66 -2.86 -16.19
N GLU A 36 -9.08 -4.07 -16.21
CA GLU A 36 -8.05 -4.40 -17.21
C GLU A 36 -8.61 -4.73 -18.59
N THR A 37 -9.90 -5.06 -18.65
CA THR A 37 -10.55 -5.57 -19.87
C THR A 37 -11.86 -4.84 -20.21
N HIS A 38 -12.29 -3.88 -19.39
CA HIS A 38 -13.55 -3.16 -19.54
C HIS A 38 -13.33 -1.66 -19.39
N ASP A 39 -14.23 -0.87 -20.00
CA ASP A 39 -14.20 0.59 -19.84
C ASP A 39 -14.47 0.98 -18.38
N VAL A 40 -13.91 2.11 -17.92
CA VAL A 40 -14.08 2.60 -16.56
C VAL A 40 -15.55 2.88 -16.20
N ASN A 41 -16.42 3.12 -17.19
CA ASN A 41 -17.85 3.34 -16.99
C ASN A 41 -18.68 2.07 -17.18
N GLU A 42 -18.07 0.97 -17.64
CA GLU A 42 -18.76 -0.30 -17.82
C GLU A 42 -19.12 -0.92 -16.46
N SER A 43 -20.28 -1.57 -16.40
CA SER A 43 -20.79 -2.19 -15.19
C SER A 43 -20.68 -3.71 -15.27
N HIS A 44 -20.10 -4.31 -14.22
CA HIS A 44 -20.21 -5.74 -14.00
C HIS A 44 -21.69 -6.08 -13.77
N PRO A 45 -22.22 -7.17 -14.36
CA PRO A 45 -23.63 -7.54 -14.22
C PRO A 45 -24.10 -7.69 -12.77
N GLU A 46 -23.19 -8.10 -11.90
CA GLU A 46 -23.48 -8.40 -10.49
C GLU A 46 -22.99 -7.32 -9.52
N PHE A 47 -21.81 -6.74 -9.77
CA PHE A 47 -21.12 -5.85 -8.81
C PHE A 47 -21.26 -4.37 -9.18
N GLY A 48 -21.84 -4.09 -10.36
CA GLY A 48 -21.93 -2.75 -10.92
C GLY A 48 -20.59 -2.25 -11.44
N ARG A 49 -20.50 -0.93 -11.61
CA ARG A 49 -19.28 -0.25 -12.08
C ARG A 49 -18.21 -0.29 -10.99
N THR A 50 -16.95 -0.49 -11.37
CA THR A 50 -15.84 -0.18 -10.46
C THR A 50 -15.74 1.35 -10.34
N GLU A 51 -16.02 1.88 -9.16
CA GLU A 51 -15.99 3.30 -8.82
C GLU A 51 -14.53 3.80 -8.64
N TYR A 52 -13.71 3.58 -9.66
CA TYR A 52 -12.26 3.76 -9.65
C TYR A 52 -11.82 5.18 -9.23
N LYS A 53 -12.46 6.20 -9.81
CA LYS A 53 -12.13 7.60 -9.54
C LYS A 53 -12.58 8.01 -8.14
N GLU A 54 -13.72 7.48 -7.72
CA GLU A 54 -14.29 7.72 -6.40
C GLU A 54 -13.43 7.07 -5.32
N ILE A 55 -12.94 5.85 -5.54
CA ILE A 55 -11.96 5.19 -4.66
C ILE A 55 -10.69 6.04 -4.50
N ILE A 56 -10.11 6.52 -5.61
CA ILE A 56 -8.94 7.40 -5.56
C ILE A 56 -9.25 8.66 -4.75
N THR A 57 -10.39 9.30 -5.03
CA THR A 57 -10.81 10.53 -4.34
C THR A 57 -10.97 10.31 -2.83
N GLU A 58 -11.58 9.20 -2.41
CA GLU A 58 -11.74 8.90 -0.98
C GLU A 58 -10.40 8.59 -0.31
N LEU A 59 -9.49 7.88 -0.97
CA LEU A 59 -8.13 7.64 -0.45
C LEU A 59 -7.33 8.94 -0.29
N GLU A 60 -7.47 9.88 -1.23
CA GLU A 60 -6.81 11.20 -1.18
C GLU A 60 -7.27 12.06 0.00
N LYS A 61 -8.51 11.89 0.50
CA LYS A 61 -8.97 12.58 1.72
C LYS A 61 -8.14 12.27 2.95
N GLY A 62 -7.39 11.16 2.92
CA GLY A 62 -6.41 10.79 3.95
C GLY A 62 -5.14 11.62 3.96
N GLY A 63 -4.97 12.58 3.04
CA GLY A 63 -3.80 13.46 2.93
C GLY A 63 -2.62 12.89 2.13
N SER A 64 -2.76 11.66 1.62
CA SER A 64 -1.76 11.00 0.78
C SER A 64 -1.94 11.37 -0.70
N LYS A 65 -0.84 11.45 -1.43
CA LYS A 65 -0.82 11.53 -2.90
C LYS A 65 -1.09 10.14 -3.47
N VAL A 66 -2.21 9.96 -4.18
CA VAL A 66 -2.56 8.66 -4.78
C VAL A 66 -1.98 8.56 -6.18
N ILE A 67 -1.11 7.56 -6.40
CA ILE A 67 -0.55 7.17 -7.69
C ILE A 67 -1.31 5.94 -8.17
N SER A 68 -1.98 6.05 -9.31
CA SER A 68 -2.70 4.94 -9.91
C SER A 68 -2.74 5.09 -11.43
N GLU A 69 -2.75 3.96 -12.15
CA GLU A 69 -3.02 3.90 -13.58
C GLU A 69 -4.04 2.78 -13.85
N ILE A 70 -4.87 2.96 -14.88
CA ILE A 70 -5.68 1.87 -15.42
C ILE A 70 -4.77 1.01 -16.28
N ARG A 71 -4.58 -0.25 -15.89
CA ARG A 71 -3.72 -1.22 -16.57
C ARG A 71 -4.48 -1.84 -17.73
N ASN A 72 -3.92 -1.78 -18.93
CA ASN A 72 -4.51 -2.45 -20.09
C ASN A 72 -3.93 -3.86 -20.24
N GLY A 73 -4.79 -4.85 -20.47
CA GLY A 73 -4.38 -6.15 -21.03
C GLY A 73 -3.73 -7.11 -20.05
N ASN A 74 -4.56 -7.83 -19.29
CA ASN A 74 -4.26 -9.01 -18.46
C ASN A 74 -2.79 -9.13 -17.99
N VAL A 75 -2.26 -8.09 -17.35
CA VAL A 75 -0.82 -7.99 -17.07
C VAL A 75 -0.37 -9.13 -16.15
N ASN A 76 0.87 -9.60 -16.33
CA ASN A 76 1.47 -10.53 -15.37
C ASN A 76 1.71 -9.81 -14.03
N ALA A 77 1.23 -10.40 -12.93
CA ALA A 77 1.24 -9.71 -11.64
C ALA A 77 2.66 -9.42 -11.13
N ARG A 78 3.57 -10.40 -11.28
CA ARG A 78 4.96 -10.29 -10.84
C ARG A 78 5.75 -9.29 -11.69
N GLU A 79 5.56 -9.30 -13.01
CA GLU A 79 6.21 -8.32 -13.90
C GLU A 79 5.73 -6.90 -13.61
N TYR A 80 4.44 -6.72 -13.36
CA TYR A 80 3.91 -5.41 -13.01
C TYR A 80 4.42 -4.92 -11.64
N ALA A 81 4.57 -5.82 -10.67
CA ALA A 81 5.16 -5.49 -9.37
C ALA A 81 6.57 -4.88 -9.51
N ILE A 82 7.39 -5.36 -10.44
CA ILE A 82 8.73 -4.79 -10.72
C ILE A 82 8.61 -3.32 -11.17
N ARG A 83 7.61 -2.96 -11.98
CA ARG A 83 7.37 -1.56 -12.37
C ARG A 83 7.02 -0.67 -11.18
N ILE A 84 6.26 -1.18 -10.22
CA ILE A 84 5.89 -0.44 -9.00
C ILE A 84 7.11 -0.27 -8.10
N ILE A 85 7.95 -1.28 -7.94
CA ILE A 85 9.21 -1.21 -7.17
C ILE A 85 10.11 -0.11 -7.74
N ASN A 86 10.30 -0.03 -9.05
CA ASN A 86 11.10 1.03 -9.66
C ASN A 86 10.57 2.44 -9.34
N GLN A 87 9.25 2.61 -9.24
CA GLN A 87 8.65 3.88 -8.82
C GLN A 87 8.87 4.16 -7.34
N ILE A 88 8.71 3.16 -6.47
CA ILE A 88 9.01 3.24 -5.04
C ILE A 88 10.47 3.63 -4.82
N GLU A 89 11.42 2.96 -5.48
CA GLU A 89 12.84 3.30 -5.41
C GLU A 89 13.11 4.76 -5.83
N GLY A 90 12.38 5.26 -6.82
CA GLY A 90 12.44 6.67 -7.22
C GLY A 90 11.99 7.63 -6.12
N LEU A 91 10.98 7.28 -5.33
CA LEU A 91 10.55 8.06 -4.16
C LEU A 91 11.55 7.95 -3.02
N LEU A 92 12.07 6.75 -2.74
CA LEU A 92 13.09 6.53 -1.71
C LEU A 92 14.37 7.35 -2.01
N LYS A 93 14.82 7.38 -3.27
CA LYS A 93 15.96 8.21 -3.72
C LYS A 93 15.73 9.72 -3.55
N LYS A 94 14.46 10.16 -3.46
CA LYS A 94 14.08 11.56 -3.17
C LYS A 94 13.93 11.84 -1.67
N GLY A 95 14.27 10.88 -0.81
CA GLY A 95 14.23 11.02 0.64
C GLY A 95 12.87 10.76 1.28
N ILE A 96 11.92 10.15 0.57
CA ILE A 96 10.66 9.70 1.18
C ILE A 96 10.96 8.49 2.06
N GLU A 97 10.56 8.55 3.34
CA GLU A 97 10.70 7.42 4.25
C GLU A 97 9.79 6.24 3.80
N PRO A 98 10.25 4.97 3.85
CA PRO A 98 9.44 3.83 3.43
C PRO A 98 8.05 3.76 4.10
N LYS A 99 7.97 4.10 5.39
CA LYS A 99 6.71 4.14 6.17
C LYS A 99 5.70 5.21 5.71
N ASN A 100 6.10 6.09 4.79
CA ASN A 100 5.23 7.07 4.15
C ASN A 100 4.75 6.59 2.76
N ILE A 101 5.12 5.37 2.35
CA ILE A 101 4.72 4.76 1.08
C ILE A 101 3.86 3.54 1.38
N THR A 102 2.64 3.54 0.86
CA THR A 102 1.70 2.42 0.98
C THR A 102 1.33 1.88 -0.38
N VAL A 103 1.37 0.56 -0.55
CA VAL A 103 0.87 -0.12 -1.75
C VAL A 103 -0.45 -0.79 -1.43
N VAL A 104 -1.52 -0.32 -2.05
CA VAL A 104 -2.90 -0.79 -1.86
C VAL A 104 -3.32 -1.52 -3.12
N GLY A 105 -3.77 -2.76 -2.99
CA GLY A 105 -4.23 -3.55 -4.13
C GLY A 105 -5.52 -4.30 -3.84
N THR A 106 -6.43 -4.32 -4.83
CA THR A 106 -7.71 -5.06 -4.74
C THR A 106 -7.72 -6.24 -5.70
N SER A 107 -8.13 -7.44 -5.25
CA SER A 107 -8.24 -8.65 -6.08
C SER A 107 -6.91 -8.93 -6.83
N LYS A 108 -6.90 -9.01 -8.16
CA LYS A 108 -5.65 -9.11 -8.95
C LYS A 108 -4.63 -8.02 -8.61
N GLY A 109 -5.08 -6.80 -8.31
CA GLY A 109 -4.18 -5.73 -7.84
C GLY A 109 -3.59 -5.99 -6.46
N GLY A 110 -4.31 -6.71 -5.59
CA GLY A 110 -3.81 -7.17 -4.31
C GLY A 110 -2.71 -8.22 -4.47
N TYR A 111 -2.83 -9.14 -5.43
CA TYR A 111 -1.73 -10.06 -5.77
C TYR A 111 -0.49 -9.34 -6.29
N ILE A 112 -0.66 -8.30 -7.12
CA ILE A 112 0.46 -7.43 -7.53
C ILE A 112 1.11 -6.79 -6.29
N ALA A 113 0.32 -6.21 -5.38
CA ALA A 113 0.83 -5.60 -4.16
C ALA A 113 1.60 -6.60 -3.27
N GLN A 114 1.15 -7.86 -3.20
CA GLN A 114 1.87 -8.93 -2.51
C GLN A 114 3.21 -9.24 -3.16
N TYR A 115 3.29 -9.30 -4.48
CA TYR A 115 4.57 -9.43 -5.16
C TYR A 115 5.48 -8.22 -4.93
N VAL A 116 4.93 -7.00 -4.83
CA VAL A 116 5.71 -5.81 -4.44
C VAL A 116 6.28 -6.00 -3.04
N SER A 117 5.46 -6.43 -2.08
CA SER A 117 5.89 -6.75 -0.70
C SER A 117 7.03 -7.77 -0.68
N THR A 118 6.87 -8.87 -1.42
CA THR A 118 7.90 -9.92 -1.56
C THR A 118 9.20 -9.41 -2.15
N LEU A 119 9.13 -8.71 -3.28
CA LEU A 119 10.31 -8.35 -4.06
C LEU A 119 11.02 -7.10 -3.51
N ALA A 120 10.28 -6.16 -2.93
CA ALA A 120 10.87 -5.01 -2.25
C ALA A 120 11.60 -5.42 -0.97
N ASN A 121 11.12 -6.49 -0.31
CA ASN A 121 11.71 -7.07 0.89
C ASN A 121 12.13 -6.01 1.94
N ASN A 122 11.25 -5.02 2.13
CA ASN A 122 11.48 -3.87 2.99
C ASN A 122 10.44 -3.86 4.12
N PRO A 123 10.84 -4.15 5.38
CA PRO A 123 9.92 -4.26 6.50
C PRO A 123 9.25 -2.92 6.88
N ASP A 124 9.76 -1.79 6.41
CA ASP A 124 9.25 -0.46 6.74
C ASP A 124 8.19 0.05 5.74
N LEU A 125 7.98 -0.64 4.61
CA LEU A 125 6.92 -0.29 3.65
C LEU A 125 5.54 -0.73 4.16
N ASN A 126 4.49 0.02 3.79
CA ASN A 126 3.13 -0.33 4.13
C ASN A 126 2.40 -1.01 2.98
N PHE A 127 1.56 -1.97 3.31
CA PHE A 127 0.78 -2.73 2.34
C PHE A 127 -0.66 -2.91 2.80
N VAL A 128 -1.59 -2.81 1.86
CA VAL A 128 -3.00 -3.18 2.07
C VAL A 128 -3.44 -4.13 0.96
N PHE A 129 -3.78 -5.35 1.36
CA PHE A 129 -4.23 -6.42 0.48
C PHE A 129 -5.72 -6.63 0.64
N VAL A 130 -6.50 -6.28 -0.38
CA VAL A 130 -7.96 -6.36 -0.35
C VAL A 130 -8.43 -7.49 -1.24
N ALA A 131 -9.15 -8.48 -0.67
CA ALA A 131 -9.76 -9.60 -1.38
C ALA A 131 -8.79 -10.36 -2.32
N SER A 132 -7.59 -10.66 -1.83
CA SER A 132 -6.51 -11.17 -2.68
C SER A 132 -5.76 -12.34 -2.06
N PHE A 133 -6.47 -13.26 -1.39
CA PHE A 133 -5.85 -14.48 -0.90
C PHE A 133 -6.87 -15.62 -0.88
N THR A 134 -6.44 -16.78 -1.36
CA THR A 134 -7.16 -18.06 -1.27
C THR A 134 -6.29 -19.08 -0.53
N LYS A 135 -6.89 -20.12 0.06
CA LYS A 135 -6.14 -21.17 0.77
C LYS A 135 -5.13 -21.88 -0.14
N ASP A 136 -5.50 -22.09 -1.39
CA ASP A 136 -4.66 -22.81 -2.35
C ASP A 136 -3.45 -21.98 -2.80
N ASP A 137 -3.44 -20.66 -2.56
CA ASP A 137 -2.31 -19.79 -2.92
C ASP A 137 -1.00 -20.22 -2.24
N ILE A 138 -1.08 -20.82 -1.04
CA ILE A 138 0.09 -21.35 -0.34
C ILE A 138 0.81 -22.41 -1.18
N LEU A 139 0.07 -23.20 -1.96
CA LEU A 139 0.61 -24.23 -2.84
C LEU A 139 0.86 -23.73 -4.26
N ASN A 140 -0.03 -22.88 -4.77
CA ASN A 140 -0.02 -22.44 -6.17
C ASN A 140 0.98 -21.31 -6.45
N ILE A 141 1.19 -20.43 -5.47
CA ILE A 141 2.12 -19.30 -5.55
C ILE A 141 2.99 -19.25 -4.28
N PRO A 142 3.77 -20.32 -4.00
CA PRO A 142 4.56 -20.44 -2.77
C PRO A 142 5.67 -19.39 -2.68
N GLU A 143 6.04 -18.75 -3.80
CA GLU A 143 7.09 -17.75 -3.86
C GLU A 143 6.71 -16.39 -3.25
N ILE A 144 5.41 -16.12 -3.03
CA ILE A 144 5.00 -14.90 -2.34
C ILE A 144 5.41 -14.99 -0.86
N ASN A 145 6.25 -14.06 -0.43
CA ASN A 145 6.72 -13.89 0.93
C ASN A 145 6.31 -12.49 1.41
N TYR A 146 5.43 -12.40 2.39
CA TYR A 146 5.01 -11.11 2.94
C TYR A 146 6.15 -10.42 3.70
N CYS A 147 6.37 -9.14 3.41
CA CYS A 147 7.37 -8.29 4.05
C CYS A 147 6.91 -6.83 4.07
N GLY A 148 6.91 -6.21 5.26
CA GLY A 148 6.37 -4.86 5.48
C GLY A 148 5.33 -4.82 6.60
N ASN A 149 4.69 -3.66 6.76
CA ASN A 149 3.52 -3.47 7.60
C ASN A 149 2.27 -3.81 6.80
N ILE A 150 1.58 -4.89 7.15
CA ILE A 150 0.54 -5.49 6.32
C ILE A 150 -0.84 -5.40 6.96
N LEU A 151 -1.76 -4.80 6.22
CA LEU A 151 -3.20 -4.89 6.45
C LEU A 151 -3.83 -5.81 5.41
N THR A 152 -4.53 -6.85 5.84
CA THR A 152 -5.37 -7.68 4.97
C THR A 152 -6.84 -7.36 5.22
N ILE A 153 -7.64 -7.24 4.16
CA ILE A 153 -9.07 -6.99 4.24
C ILE A 153 -9.78 -7.96 3.31
N TYR A 154 -10.73 -8.73 3.83
CA TYR A 154 -11.53 -9.66 3.04
C TYR A 154 -12.98 -9.62 3.50
N GLU A 155 -13.90 -10.02 2.64
CA GLU A 155 -15.32 -10.09 2.94
C GLU A 155 -15.71 -11.54 3.19
N LYS A 156 -16.42 -11.83 4.28
CA LYS A 156 -16.82 -13.19 4.64
C LYS A 156 -17.68 -13.85 3.57
N SER A 157 -18.50 -13.07 2.87
CA SER A 157 -19.34 -13.54 1.77
C SER A 157 -18.58 -13.67 0.44
N ASP A 158 -17.32 -13.24 0.35
CA ASP A 158 -16.54 -13.30 -0.89
C ASP A 158 -16.06 -14.74 -1.17
N PRO A 159 -16.48 -15.37 -2.29
CA PRO A 159 -16.03 -16.71 -2.62
C PRO A 159 -14.56 -16.78 -3.08
N PHE A 160 -13.94 -15.64 -3.37
CA PHE A 160 -12.57 -15.53 -3.90
C PHE A 160 -11.56 -15.02 -2.87
N GLY A 161 -11.99 -14.70 -1.64
CA GLY A 161 -11.15 -14.10 -0.61
C GLY A 161 -11.37 -14.77 0.75
N VAL A 162 -10.30 -15.18 1.41
CA VAL A 162 -10.33 -15.69 2.78
C VAL A 162 -9.23 -15.06 3.62
N SER A 163 -9.22 -15.37 4.93
CA SER A 163 -8.16 -15.01 5.87
C SER A 163 -6.77 -15.35 5.32
N ALA A 164 -5.86 -14.38 5.36
CA ALA A 164 -4.47 -14.47 4.90
C ALA A 164 -3.48 -14.84 6.02
N ILE A 165 -3.98 -15.28 7.18
CA ILE A 165 -3.15 -15.67 8.34
C ILE A 165 -2.15 -16.77 7.97
N ASP A 166 -2.54 -17.73 7.14
CA ASP A 166 -1.65 -18.79 6.68
C ASP A 166 -0.46 -18.23 5.90
N ARG A 167 -0.69 -17.26 5.00
CA ARG A 167 0.39 -16.59 4.26
C ARG A 167 1.28 -15.77 5.17
N LYS A 168 0.70 -15.02 6.12
CA LYS A 168 1.47 -14.28 7.12
C LYS A 168 2.36 -15.22 7.93
N THR A 169 1.86 -16.40 8.29
CA THR A 169 2.58 -17.38 9.13
C THR A 169 3.67 -18.11 8.36
N SER A 170 3.46 -18.38 7.07
CA SER A 170 4.46 -19.02 6.21
C SER A 170 5.55 -18.05 5.72
N SER A 171 5.32 -16.74 5.84
CA SER A 171 6.27 -15.73 5.42
C SER A 171 7.45 -15.61 6.39
N THR A 172 8.64 -15.42 5.85
CA THR A 172 9.92 -15.44 6.58
C THR A 172 10.46 -14.05 6.89
N CYS A 173 10.00 -13.00 6.20
CA CYS A 173 10.36 -11.64 6.56
C CYS A 173 9.71 -11.25 7.89
N LYS A 174 10.39 -10.38 8.65
CA LYS A 174 9.87 -9.80 9.89
C LYS A 174 8.69 -8.88 9.55
N ILE A 175 7.52 -9.19 10.11
CA ILE A 175 6.29 -8.39 9.97
C ILE A 175 5.98 -7.80 11.35
N ASP A 176 6.39 -6.55 11.56
CA ASP A 176 6.23 -5.86 12.85
C ASP A 176 4.78 -5.47 13.11
N HIS A 177 4.06 -5.09 12.04
CA HIS A 177 2.65 -4.74 12.10
C HIS A 177 1.86 -5.60 11.12
N PHE A 178 0.96 -6.41 11.67
CA PHE A 178 -0.02 -7.18 10.90
C PHE A 178 -1.40 -6.98 11.49
N LYS A 179 -2.36 -6.62 10.64
CA LYS A 179 -3.78 -6.59 10.99
C LYS A 179 -4.59 -7.23 9.88
N GLU A 180 -5.64 -7.94 10.28
CA GLU A 180 -6.61 -8.50 9.35
C GLU A 180 -8.00 -8.00 9.74
N VAL A 181 -8.79 -7.64 8.73
CA VAL A 181 -10.18 -7.20 8.88
C VAL A 181 -11.08 -8.11 8.03
N GLU A 182 -11.93 -8.89 8.70
CA GLU A 182 -13.04 -9.59 8.07
C GLU A 182 -14.25 -8.66 8.00
N LEU A 183 -14.81 -8.50 6.80
CA LEU A 183 -16.00 -7.72 6.53
C LEU A 183 -17.25 -8.61 6.49
N HIS A 184 -18.39 -8.01 6.80
CA HIS A 184 -19.71 -8.64 6.79
C HIS A 184 -20.74 -7.79 6.04
N THR A 185 -20.34 -7.21 4.92
CA THR A 185 -21.19 -6.35 4.09
C THR A 185 -22.23 -7.15 3.32
N GLY A 186 -21.99 -8.45 3.08
CA GLY A 186 -22.84 -9.29 2.23
C GLY A 186 -22.72 -8.96 0.74
N MET A 187 -21.70 -8.19 0.34
CA MET A 187 -21.50 -7.75 -1.04
C MET A 187 -20.60 -8.69 -1.86
N GLU A 188 -20.26 -9.86 -1.32
CA GLU A 188 -19.37 -10.84 -1.94
C GLU A 188 -18.07 -10.18 -2.42
N HIS A 189 -17.56 -10.53 -3.61
CA HIS A 189 -16.37 -9.87 -4.18
C HIS A 189 -16.63 -8.41 -4.61
N GLY A 190 -17.89 -7.99 -4.69
CA GLY A 190 -18.29 -6.65 -5.14
C GLY A 190 -17.98 -5.53 -4.14
N PHE A 191 -17.66 -5.83 -2.88
CA PHE A 191 -17.37 -4.81 -1.87
C PHE A 191 -16.21 -3.87 -2.27
N LEU A 192 -15.22 -4.42 -3.01
CA LEU A 192 -14.05 -3.68 -3.48
C LEU A 192 -14.33 -2.81 -4.71
N PHE A 193 -15.50 -2.93 -5.34
CA PHE A 193 -15.87 -2.10 -6.49
C PHE A 193 -16.25 -0.69 -6.08
N LYS A 194 -16.55 -0.47 -4.79
CA LYS A 194 -17.05 0.79 -4.26
C LYS A 194 -16.14 1.30 -3.14
N PRO A 195 -16.08 2.61 -2.89
CA PRO A 195 -15.30 3.19 -1.81
C PRO A 195 -16.04 3.05 -0.47
N LEU A 196 -16.31 1.81 -0.06
CA LEU A 196 -16.95 1.52 1.21
C LEU A 196 -16.04 1.94 2.36
N LYS A 197 -16.60 2.60 3.37
CA LYS A 197 -15.85 3.07 4.54
C LYS A 197 -15.12 1.93 5.24
N GLU A 198 -15.75 0.77 5.24
CA GLU A 198 -15.32 -0.48 5.84
C GLU A 198 -13.92 -0.94 5.38
N TRP A 199 -13.49 -0.58 4.17
CA TRP A 199 -12.12 -0.86 3.71
C TRP A 199 -11.31 0.40 3.42
N ILE A 200 -11.95 1.53 3.07
CA ILE A 200 -11.27 2.80 2.83
C ILE A 200 -10.71 3.39 4.12
N GLU A 201 -11.49 3.48 5.20
CA GLU A 201 -11.04 4.11 6.46
C GLU A 201 -9.86 3.34 7.09
N PRO A 202 -9.88 2.00 7.19
CA PRO A 202 -8.71 1.24 7.63
C PRO A 202 -7.49 1.46 6.73
N THR A 203 -7.68 1.54 5.41
CA THR A 203 -6.60 1.81 4.46
C THR A 203 -5.95 3.17 4.71
N ILE A 204 -6.76 4.22 4.92
CA ILE A 204 -6.27 5.57 5.22
C ILE A 204 -5.53 5.60 6.56
N LYS A 205 -6.07 4.95 7.60
CA LYS A 205 -5.41 4.82 8.90
C LYS A 205 -4.05 4.12 8.77
N TRP A 206 -4.02 3.00 8.05
CA TRP A 206 -2.79 2.24 7.79
C TRP A 206 -1.75 3.08 7.05
N ALA A 207 -2.16 3.81 6.01
CA ALA A 207 -1.25 4.68 5.24
C ALA A 207 -0.69 5.87 6.05
N ASN A 208 -1.39 6.26 7.12
CA ASN A 208 -0.93 7.27 8.07
C ASN A 208 -0.09 6.70 9.22
N GLY A 209 0.17 5.38 9.23
CA GLY A 209 0.94 4.70 10.27
C GLY A 209 0.14 4.39 11.54
N ASN A 210 -1.19 4.49 11.49
CA ASN A 210 -2.06 4.00 12.56
C ASN A 210 -2.37 2.52 12.32
N TYR A 211 -1.52 1.66 12.88
CA TYR A 211 -1.61 0.21 12.71
C TYR A 211 -2.60 -0.47 13.67
N GLU A 212 -3.07 0.24 14.70
CA GLU A 212 -4.10 -0.29 15.61
C GLU A 212 -5.51 -0.13 15.04
N LEU A 213 -5.66 0.71 14.00
CA LEU A 213 -6.92 1.09 13.36
C LEU A 213 -7.90 1.85 14.28
N GLU A 214 -7.39 2.48 15.34
CA GLU A 214 -8.16 3.33 16.26
C GLU A 214 -8.67 4.62 15.59
#